data_AF-A0A5K1BJE8-F1
#
_entry.id   AF-A0A5K1BJE8-F1
#
_cell.length_a   1.000
_cell.length_b   1.000
_cell.length_c   1.000
_cell.angle_alpha   90.00
_cell.angle_beta   90.00
_cell.angle_gamma   90.00
#
_symmetry.space_group_name_H-M   'P 1'
#
loop_
_entity.id
_entity.type
_entity.pdbx_description
1 polymer ?
#
loop_
_entity_poly.entity_id
_entity_poly.type
_entity_poly.pdbx_seq_one_letter_code
_entity_poly.pdbx_strand_id
1 'polypeptide(L)' 'ECCICLAEYKDKDEVRELPCSHIFHLRCIDKWLTIISSCPLCKQHLQG' A
#
# COMPACT_ATOMS: atom_id res chain seq x y z
N GLU A 1 8.26 7.28 -1.63
CA GLU A 1 8.02 7.15 -0.19
C GLU A 1 6.71 6.39 0.04
N CYS A 2 6.65 5.51 1.03
CA CYS A 2 5.43 4.81 1.39
C CYS A 2 4.58 5.67 2.33
N CYS A 3 3.38 6.08 1.91
CA CYS A 3 2.52 6.96 2.71
C CYS A 3 1.97 6.34 4.01
N ILE A 4 2.16 5.03 4.22
CA ILE A 4 1.70 4.34 5.45
C ILE A 4 2.74 4.51 6.57
N CYS A 5 4.04 4.34 6.25
CA CYS A 5 5.13 4.41 7.22
C CYS A 5 6.01 5.65 7.07
N LEU A 6 5.77 6.47 6.03
CA LEU A 6 6.55 7.67 5.67
C LEU A 6 8.03 7.38 5.44
N ALA A 7 8.37 6.15 5.04
CA ALA A 7 9.73 5.74 4.73
C ALA A 7 9.97 5.68 3.21
N GLU A 8 11.16 6.07 2.78
CA GLU A 8 11.61 5.90 1.40
C GLU A 8 11.73 4.42 1.01
N TYR A 9 11.50 4.13 -0.26
CA TYR A 9 11.70 2.79 -0.80
C TYR A 9 13.20 2.54 -0.99
N LYS A 10 13.68 1.39 -0.55
CA LYS A 10 15.08 0.99 -0.67
C LYS A 10 15.21 -0.21 -1.60
N ASP A 11 16.41 -0.38 -2.13
CA ASP A 11 16.77 -1.62 -2.82
C ASP A 11 16.53 -2.81 -1.89
N LYS A 12 15.79 -3.81 -2.36
CA LYS A 12 15.26 -4.98 -1.62
C LYS A 12 13.98 -4.79 -0.81
N ASP A 13 13.36 -3.61 -0.81
CA ASP A 13 12.03 -3.49 -0.22
C ASP A 13 11.00 -4.27 -1.04
N GLU A 14 10.24 -5.12 -0.36
CA GLU A 14 9.07 -5.74 -0.97
C GLU A 14 7.95 -4.70 -1.05
N VAL A 15 7.50 -4.42 -2.27
CA VAL A 15 6.41 -3.48 -2.54
C VAL A 15 5.25 -4.20 -3.24
N ARG A 16 4.05 -3.65 -3.08
CA ARG A 16 2.85 -4.10 -3.80
C ARG A 16 2.20 -2.90 -4.46
N GLU A 17 1.91 -3.06 -5.74
CA GLU A 17 1.10 -2.14 -6.51
C GLU A 17 -0.37 -2.54 -6.40
N LEU A 18 -1.23 -1.56 -6.15
CA LEU A 18 -2.69 -1.72 -6.14
C LEU A 18 -3.27 -1.47 -7.55
N PRO A 19 -4.48 -1.98 -7.87
CA PRO A 19 -5.16 -1.72 -9.15
C PRO A 19 -5.43 -0.24 -9.45
N CYS A 20 -5.34 0.65 -8.44
CA CYS A 20 -5.34 2.10 -8.62
C CYS A 20 -3.96 2.70 -8.93
N SER A 21 -2.98 1.88 -9.31
CA SER A 21 -1.57 2.21 -9.61
C SER A 21 -0.77 2.83 -8.45
N HIS A 22 -1.26 2.72 -7.22
CA HIS A 22 -0.53 3.19 -6.05
C HIS A 22 0.34 2.07 -5.47
N ILE A 23 1.59 2.39 -5.17
CA ILE A 23 2.59 1.47 -4.66
C ILE A 23 2.81 1.73 -3.17
N PHE A 24 2.89 0.66 -2.39
CA PHE A 24 3.17 0.67 -0.96
C PHE A 24 4.12 -0.46 -0.61
N HIS A 25 4.83 -0.37 0.53
CA HIS A 25 5.55 -1.54 1.07
C HIS A 25 4.55 -2.67 1.31
N LEU A 26 4.90 -3.88 0.88
CA LEU A 26 4.10 -5.10 1.01
C LEU A 26 3.61 -5.25 2.45
N ARG A 27 4.53 -5.18 3.43
CA ARG A 27 4.21 -5.26 4.86
C ARG A 27 3.26 -4.17 5.35
N CYS A 28 3.40 -2.95 4.83
CA CYS A 28 2.57 -1.83 5.24
C CYS A 28 1.15 -1.97 4.70
N ILE A 29 1.02 -2.28 3.40
CA ILE A 29 -0.29 -2.44 2.79
C ILE A 29 -1.00 -3.70 3.27
N ASP A 30 -0.30 -4.80 3.53
CA ASP A 30 -0.91 -6.02 4.03
C ASP A 30 -1.60 -5.79 5.39
N LYS A 31 -0.90 -5.09 6.32
CA LYS A 31 -1.50 -4.65 7.59
C LYS A 31 -2.71 -3.74 7.40
N TRP A 32 -2.61 -2.78 6.48
CA TRP A 32 -3.73 -1.87 6.20
C TRP A 32 -4.95 -2.63 5.69
N LEU A 33 -4.76 -3.56 4.75
CA LEU A 33 -5.84 -4.36 4.16
C LEU A 33 -6.51 -5.32 5.15
N THR A 34 -5.82 -5.72 6.22
CA THR A 34 -6.45 -6.50 7.31
C THR A 34 -7.49 -5.70 8.10
N ILE A 35 -7.41 -4.37 8.07
CA ILE A 35 -8.33 -3.46 8.77
C ILE A 35 -9.36 -2.92 7.78
N ILE A 36 -8.90 -2.46 6.61
CA ILE A 36 -9.73 -1.85 5.59
C ILE A 36 -9.22 -2.18 4.18
N SER A 37 -10.07 -2.78 3.36
CA SER A 37 -9.76 -3.19 1.99
C SER A 37 -9.85 -2.02 0.99
N SER A 38 -9.18 -0.91 1.28
CA SER A 38 -9.14 0.29 0.42
C SER A 38 -7.74 0.90 0.30
N CYS A 39 -7.50 1.64 -0.78
CA CYS A 39 -6.23 2.34 -0.99
C CYS A 39 -6.05 3.48 0.03
N PRO A 40 -4.92 3.57 0.74
CA PRO A 40 -4.65 4.67 1.68
C PRO A 40 -4.67 6.06 1.02
N LEU A 41 -4.24 6.15 -0.25
CA LEU A 41 -4.07 7.40 -1.00
C LEU A 41 -5.38 7.90 -1.63
N CYS A 42 -6.00 7.09 -2.48
CA CYS A 42 -7.21 7.50 -3.21
C CYS A 42 -8.52 6.98 -2.61
N LYS A 43 -8.46 6.15 -1.55
CA LYS A 43 -9.60 5.49 -0.91
C LYS A 43 -10.45 4.60 -1.82
N GLN A 44 -9.91 4.23 -2.99
CA GLN A 44 -10.55 3.26 -3.87
C GLN A 44 -10.56 1.88 -3.19
N HIS A 45 -11.73 1.25 -3.13
CA HIS A 45 -11.87 -0.10 -2.61
C HIS A 45 -11.22 -1.12 -3.54
N LEU A 46 -10.54 -2.10 -2.94
CA LEU A 46 -9.89 -3.18 -3.66
C LEU A 46 -10.80 -4.39 -3.87
N GLN A 47 -11.91 -4.46 -3.14
CA GLN A 47 -12.95 -5.47 -3.31
C GLN A 47 -13.98 -4.93 -4.32
N GLY A 48 -14.00 -5.53 -5.51
CA GLY A 48 -15.15 -5.55 -6.40
C GLY A 48 -15.79 -6.93 -6.32
#